data_AF-A0A2S3QPL6-F1
#
_entry.id   AF-A0A2S3QPL6-F1
#
_cell.length_a   1.000
_cell.length_b   1.000
_cell.length_c   1.000
_cell.angle_alpha   90.00
_cell.angle_beta   90.00
_cell.angle_gamma   90.00
#
_symmetry.space_group_name_H-M   'P 1'
#
loop_
_entity.id
_entity.type
_entity.pdbx_description
1 polymer ?
#
loop_
_entity_poly.entity_id
_entity_poly.type
_entity_poly.pdbx_seq_one_letter_code
_entity_poly.pdbx_strand_id
1 'polypeptide(L)'
;MKTLTILALTFLLAFSTLADGEKKRDRKHKKDRSARYEKMTEMDGDFSKLSKGDLKKLESEFAKFQDEQHKKKVAFEKKVFSKREKFLKDNEALMLKHLDEIYALKKKLQFGKKEENKNIRKQIKEKSKEFRKSMKQLRHKDQRDSIRSMKKEFFEEMKVERKKFKEKIKSYSKKS
;
A
#
# COMPACT_ATOMS: atom_id res chain seq x y z
N MET A 1 16.18 11.62 31.55
CA MET A 1 15.03 12.32 30.94
C MET A 1 15.15 12.49 29.42
N LYS A 2 16.33 12.82 28.84
CA LYS A 2 16.49 13.03 27.38
C LYS A 2 16.39 11.75 26.53
N THR A 3 16.77 10.58 27.05
CA THR A 3 16.74 9.30 26.31
C THR A 3 15.33 8.70 26.17
N LEU A 4 14.51 8.81 27.22
CA LEU A 4 13.10 8.37 27.23
C LEU A 4 12.25 9.15 26.21
N THR A 5 12.45 10.47 26.13
CA THR A 5 11.78 11.32 25.13
C THR A 5 12.19 10.95 23.71
N ILE A 6 13.46 10.59 23.48
CA ILE A 6 13.93 10.13 22.16
C ILE A 6 13.33 8.77 21.78
N LEU A 7 13.16 7.83 22.73
CA LEU A 7 12.51 6.54 22.50
C LEU A 7 11.01 6.69 22.22
N ALA A 8 10.30 7.55 22.96
CA ALA A 8 8.90 7.86 22.68
C ALA A 8 8.72 8.56 21.32
N LEU A 9 9.62 9.48 20.96
CA LEU A 9 9.64 10.16 19.66
C LEU A 9 9.97 9.22 18.50
N THR A 10 10.93 8.30 18.65
CA THR A 10 11.27 7.30 17.62
C THR A 10 10.17 6.24 17.48
N PHE A 11 9.54 5.84 18.58
CA PHE A 11 8.31 5.05 18.58
C PHE A 11 7.21 5.76 17.78
N LEU A 12 6.94 7.04 18.05
CA LEU A 12 5.89 7.78 17.33
C LEU A 12 6.22 8.08 15.86
N LEU A 13 7.48 8.36 15.51
CA LEU A 13 7.94 8.57 14.13
C LEU A 13 7.86 7.30 13.29
N ALA A 14 8.21 6.14 13.87
CA ALA A 14 8.02 4.85 13.21
C ALA A 14 6.52 4.52 13.03
N PHE A 15 5.66 4.97 13.94
CA PHE A 15 4.21 4.75 13.84
C PHE A 15 3.49 5.75 12.93
N SER A 16 4.00 6.99 12.76
CA SER A 16 3.42 8.00 11.88
C SER A 16 3.76 7.75 10.41
N THR A 17 5.03 7.46 10.10
CA THR A 17 5.49 7.16 8.73
C THR A 17 4.89 5.89 8.12
N LEU A 18 4.32 5.01 8.95
CA LEU A 18 3.57 3.80 8.54
C LEU A 18 2.05 3.98 8.60
N ALA A 19 1.55 5.05 9.22
CA ALA A 19 0.14 5.43 9.27
C ALA A 19 -0.26 6.40 8.14
N ASP A 20 0.71 6.93 7.38
CA ASP A 20 0.51 7.68 6.14
C ASP A 20 0.06 6.76 4.99
N GLY A 21 -1.07 6.09 5.19
CA GLY A 21 -1.94 5.75 4.08
C GLY A 21 -2.53 7.06 3.56
N GLU A 22 -2.25 7.40 2.29
CA GLU A 22 -2.78 8.54 1.53
C GLU A 22 -4.21 8.93 1.95
N LYS A 23 -4.33 9.82 2.95
CA LYS A 23 -5.57 10.53 3.23
C LYS A 23 -5.42 11.91 2.62
N LYS A 24 -6.30 12.21 1.67
CA LYS A 24 -6.52 13.55 1.13
C LYS A 24 -6.56 14.52 2.31
N ARG A 25 -5.70 15.54 2.24
CA ARG A 25 -5.54 16.57 3.27
C ARG A 25 -6.78 17.44 3.33
N ASP A 26 -7.78 17.03 4.10
CA ASP A 26 -8.88 17.90 4.50
C ASP A 26 -8.46 18.72 5.72
N ARG A 27 -8.66 20.03 5.61
CA ARG A 27 -8.26 21.09 6.55
C ARG A 27 -9.08 21.06 7.85
N LYS A 28 -8.99 19.99 8.64
CA LYS A 28 -9.71 19.86 9.93
C LYS A 28 -8.84 19.40 11.10
N HIS A 29 -7.53 19.70 11.09
CA HIS A 29 -6.57 19.13 12.05
C HIS A 29 -6.09 20.02 13.21
N LYS A 30 -6.73 21.17 13.50
CA LYS A 30 -6.31 21.99 14.65
C LYS A 30 -6.80 21.46 16.01
N LYS A 31 -7.97 20.80 16.08
CA LYS A 31 -8.56 20.33 17.36
C LYS A 31 -8.03 18.97 17.84
N ASP A 32 -7.43 18.17 16.95
CA ASP A 32 -6.89 16.83 17.25
C ASP A 32 -5.47 16.82 17.84
N ARG A 33 -4.76 17.96 17.82
CA ARG A 33 -3.37 18.00 18.31
C ARG A 33 -3.30 17.99 19.84
N SER A 34 -4.17 18.70 20.56
CA SER A 34 -4.12 18.71 22.04
C SER A 34 -4.44 17.34 22.64
N ALA A 35 -5.44 16.64 22.11
CA ALA A 35 -5.78 15.27 22.53
C ALA A 35 -4.67 14.24 22.25
N ARG A 36 -3.80 14.50 21.26
CA ARG A 36 -2.58 13.68 21.03
C ARG A 36 -1.48 14.00 22.03
N TYR A 37 -1.34 15.26 22.44
CA TYR A 37 -0.38 15.69 23.45
C TYR A 37 -0.75 15.17 24.85
N GLU A 38 -2.03 15.21 25.24
CA GLU A 38 -2.50 14.63 26.51
C GLU A 38 -2.26 13.11 26.57
N LYS A 39 -2.53 12.39 25.48
CA LYS A 39 -2.17 10.96 25.37
C LYS A 39 -0.67 10.68 25.36
N MET A 40 0.17 11.63 24.92
CA MET A 40 1.63 11.51 25.00
C MET A 40 2.10 11.60 26.45
N THR A 41 1.58 12.56 27.21
CA THR A 41 1.94 12.73 28.63
C THR A 41 1.51 11.55 29.49
N GLU A 42 0.38 10.90 29.18
CA GLU A 42 -0.04 9.67 29.85
C GLU A 42 0.88 8.48 29.55
N MET A 43 1.36 8.32 28.30
CA MET A 43 2.31 7.25 27.95
C MET A 43 3.69 7.45 28.57
N ASP A 44 4.21 8.67 28.60
CA ASP A 44 5.50 8.98 29.25
C ASP A 44 5.45 8.76 30.78
N GLY A 45 4.28 8.93 31.40
CA GLY A 45 4.05 8.65 32.82
C GLY A 45 4.05 7.15 33.18
N ASP A 46 3.81 6.25 32.22
CA ASP A 46 3.85 4.81 32.42
C ASP A 46 5.27 4.23 32.32
N PHE A 47 6.15 4.85 31.53
CA PHE A 47 7.56 4.42 31.41
C PHE A 47 8.44 4.90 32.57
N SER A 48 8.07 5.99 33.25
CA SER A 48 8.81 6.54 34.39
C SER A 48 8.72 5.68 35.66
N LYS A 49 7.76 4.74 35.70
CA LYS A 49 7.54 3.78 36.82
C LYS A 49 8.33 2.49 36.65
N LEU A 50 8.94 2.24 35.49
CA LEU A 50 9.65 1.00 35.19
C LEU A 50 11.08 1.00 35.75
N SER A 51 11.54 -0.18 36.19
CA SER A 51 12.94 -0.37 36.61
C SER A 51 13.91 -0.20 35.42
N LYS A 52 15.17 0.16 35.70
CA LYS A 52 16.22 0.23 34.65
C LYS A 52 16.40 -1.09 33.89
N GLY A 53 16.15 -2.23 34.55
CA GLY A 53 16.23 -3.56 33.94
C GLY A 53 15.07 -3.83 32.98
N ASP A 54 13.85 -3.44 33.36
CA ASP A 54 12.66 -3.61 32.51
C ASP A 54 12.64 -2.65 31.33
N LEU A 55 13.17 -1.43 31.51
CA LEU A 55 13.41 -0.49 30.40
C LEU A 55 14.35 -1.08 29.34
N LYS A 56 15.50 -1.65 29.74
CA LYS A 56 16.42 -2.30 28.79
C LYS A 56 15.80 -3.50 28.07
N LYS A 57 14.99 -4.30 28.77
CA LYS A 57 14.23 -5.40 28.14
C LYS A 57 13.26 -4.84 27.10
N LEU A 58 12.49 -3.82 27.46
CA LEU A 58 11.51 -3.19 26.57
C LEU A 58 12.17 -2.52 25.35
N GLU A 59 13.34 -1.90 25.51
CA GLU A 59 14.16 -1.39 24.39
C GLU A 59 14.59 -2.51 23.44
N SER A 60 15.07 -3.64 23.98
CA SER A 60 15.47 -4.79 23.14
C SER A 60 14.30 -5.42 22.40
N GLU A 61 13.12 -5.50 23.03
CA GLU A 61 11.90 -6.00 22.41
C GLU A 61 11.35 -5.03 21.36
N PHE A 62 11.47 -3.73 21.61
CA PHE A 62 11.09 -2.72 20.65
C PHE A 62 11.97 -2.73 19.40
N ALA A 63 13.29 -2.89 19.57
CA ALA A 63 14.20 -3.06 18.44
C ALA A 63 13.84 -4.29 17.59
N LYS A 64 13.59 -5.44 18.22
CA LYS A 64 13.13 -6.66 17.53
C LYS A 64 11.81 -6.44 16.79
N PHE A 65 10.85 -5.77 17.43
CA PHE A 65 9.59 -5.44 16.80
C PHE A 65 9.79 -4.54 15.57
N GLN A 66 10.63 -3.50 15.66
CA GLN A 66 10.94 -2.63 14.51
C GLN A 66 11.56 -3.42 13.35
N ASP A 67 12.51 -4.30 13.63
CA ASP A 67 13.15 -5.15 12.62
C ASP A 67 12.14 -6.08 11.93
N GLU A 68 11.26 -6.69 12.71
CA GLU A 68 10.20 -7.55 12.18
C GLU A 68 9.20 -6.78 11.31
N GLN A 69 8.75 -5.61 11.77
CA GLN A 69 7.86 -4.74 10.98
C GLN A 69 8.54 -4.29 9.67
N HIS A 70 9.83 -3.96 9.71
CA HIS A 70 10.59 -3.59 8.54
C HIS A 70 10.70 -4.76 7.54
N LYS A 71 11.09 -5.95 8.01
CA LYS A 71 11.15 -7.17 7.18
C LYS A 71 9.80 -7.48 6.52
N LYS A 72 8.70 -7.37 7.28
CA LYS A 72 7.33 -7.56 6.75
C LYS A 72 6.98 -6.53 5.69
N LYS A 73 7.31 -5.26 5.90
CA LYS A 73 7.10 -4.19 4.91
C LYS A 73 7.88 -4.46 3.62
N VAL A 74 9.16 -4.83 3.73
CA VAL A 74 9.99 -5.17 2.56
C VAL A 74 9.40 -6.37 1.80
N ALA A 75 9.00 -7.42 2.51
CA ALA A 75 8.37 -8.60 1.89
C ALA A 75 7.04 -8.25 1.20
N PHE A 76 6.22 -7.41 1.82
CA PHE A 76 4.98 -6.93 1.24
C PHE A 76 5.21 -6.13 -0.04
N GLU A 77 6.14 -5.17 -0.02
CA GLU A 77 6.47 -4.39 -1.22
C GLU A 77 7.00 -5.28 -2.35
N LYS A 78 7.85 -6.28 -2.04
CA LYS A 78 8.28 -7.29 -3.03
C LYS A 78 7.08 -8.01 -3.68
N LYS A 79 6.08 -8.40 -2.89
CA LYS A 79 4.85 -9.02 -3.42
C LYS A 79 4.07 -8.06 -4.33
N VAL A 80 3.96 -6.78 -3.95
CA VAL A 80 3.30 -5.74 -4.76
C VAL A 80 4.03 -5.53 -6.09
N PHE A 81 5.36 -5.43 -6.07
CA PHE A 81 6.16 -5.28 -7.28
C PHE A 81 6.05 -6.49 -8.20
N SER A 82 6.14 -7.71 -7.67
CA SER A 82 5.95 -8.93 -8.47
C SER A 82 4.56 -8.97 -9.13
N LYS A 83 3.51 -8.55 -8.41
CA LYS A 83 2.17 -8.47 -8.98
C LYS A 83 2.08 -7.43 -10.11
N ARG A 84 2.70 -6.26 -9.93
CA ARG A 84 2.78 -5.22 -10.97
C ARG A 84 3.52 -5.70 -12.20
N GLU A 85 4.63 -6.40 -12.03
CA GLU A 85 5.40 -6.98 -13.14
C GLU A 85 4.54 -7.95 -13.95
N LYS A 86 3.79 -8.84 -13.27
CA LYS A 86 2.85 -9.74 -13.94
C LYS A 86 1.81 -8.96 -14.76
N PHE A 87 1.23 -7.92 -14.17
CA PHE A 87 0.27 -7.06 -14.87
C PHE A 87 0.86 -6.33 -16.07
N LEU A 88 2.13 -5.93 -16.02
CA LEU A 88 2.81 -5.34 -17.17
C LEU A 88 2.97 -6.35 -18.31
N LYS A 89 3.38 -7.59 -18.00
CA LYS A 89 3.49 -8.67 -19.00
C LYS A 89 2.14 -9.01 -19.63
N ASP A 90 1.08 -9.09 -18.82
CA ASP A 90 -0.27 -9.36 -19.31
C ASP A 90 -0.77 -8.21 -20.23
N ASN A 91 -0.49 -6.95 -19.85
CA ASN A 91 -0.83 -5.78 -20.66
C ASN A 91 -0.06 -5.76 -22.00
N GLU A 92 1.23 -6.09 -21.96
CA GLU A 92 2.10 -6.17 -23.14
C GLU A 92 1.57 -7.21 -24.13
N ALA A 93 1.29 -8.42 -23.66
CA ALA A 93 0.76 -9.49 -24.50
C ALA A 93 -0.57 -9.10 -25.19
N LEU A 94 -1.48 -8.45 -24.46
CA LEU A 94 -2.75 -7.97 -25.02
C LEU A 94 -2.54 -6.86 -26.06
N MET A 95 -1.61 -5.93 -25.81
CA MET A 95 -1.26 -4.87 -26.75
C MET A 95 -0.69 -5.44 -28.04
N LEU A 96 0.28 -6.35 -27.96
CA LEU A 96 0.91 -6.96 -29.14
C LEU A 96 -0.12 -7.73 -29.97
N LYS A 97 -0.96 -8.55 -29.32
CA LYS A 97 -2.06 -9.25 -29.99
C LYS A 97 -3.01 -8.29 -30.72
N HIS A 98 -3.36 -7.16 -30.09
CA HIS A 98 -4.21 -6.16 -30.73
C HIS A 98 -3.54 -5.54 -31.96
N LEU A 99 -2.24 -5.23 -31.89
CA LEU A 99 -1.48 -4.69 -33.02
C LEU A 99 -1.50 -5.66 -34.22
N ASP A 100 -1.27 -6.94 -33.98
CA ASP A 100 -1.29 -7.98 -35.02
C ASP A 100 -2.67 -8.11 -35.66
N GLU A 101 -3.74 -8.12 -34.84
CA GLU A 101 -5.11 -8.20 -35.34
C GLU A 101 -5.48 -6.99 -36.21
N ILE A 102 -5.08 -5.78 -35.81
CA ILE A 102 -5.32 -4.57 -36.59
C ILE A 102 -4.49 -4.57 -37.87
N TYR A 103 -3.23 -5.01 -37.80
CA TYR A 103 -2.37 -5.13 -38.97
C TYR A 103 -2.97 -6.11 -39.99
N ALA A 104 -3.44 -7.27 -39.55
CA ALA A 104 -4.09 -8.26 -40.40
C ALA A 104 -5.35 -7.70 -41.08
N LEU A 105 -6.14 -6.88 -40.40
CA LEU A 105 -7.29 -6.20 -41.01
C LEU A 105 -6.86 -5.14 -42.02
N LYS A 106 -5.85 -4.33 -41.70
CA LYS A 106 -5.32 -3.30 -42.61
C LYS A 106 -4.75 -3.92 -43.89
N LYS A 107 -4.10 -5.09 -43.79
CA LYS A 107 -3.55 -5.82 -44.95
C LYS A 107 -4.62 -6.26 -45.96
N LYS A 108 -5.88 -6.38 -45.53
CA LYS A 108 -7.01 -6.72 -46.42
C LYS A 108 -7.55 -5.53 -47.23
N LEU A 109 -7.10 -4.30 -46.94
CA LEU A 109 -7.53 -3.12 -47.70
C LEU A 109 -6.94 -3.15 -49.10
N GLN A 110 -7.77 -2.88 -50.11
CA GLN A 110 -7.38 -2.89 -51.52
C GLN A 110 -7.83 -1.60 -52.22
N PHE A 111 -7.02 -1.08 -53.14
CA PHE A 111 -7.41 0.10 -53.93
C PHE A 111 -8.63 -0.22 -54.82
N GLY A 112 -9.48 0.79 -55.06
CA GLY A 112 -10.70 0.64 -55.86
C GLY A 112 -11.90 0.01 -55.15
N LYS A 113 -11.70 -0.81 -54.11
CA LYS A 113 -12.79 -1.52 -53.40
C LYS A 113 -13.45 -0.72 -52.27
N LYS A 114 -14.22 0.32 -52.63
CA LYS A 114 -14.78 1.30 -51.66
C LYS A 114 -15.66 0.68 -50.57
N GLU A 115 -16.64 -0.16 -50.91
CA GLU A 115 -17.57 -0.72 -49.93
C GLU A 115 -16.92 -1.77 -49.02
N GLU A 116 -16.09 -2.66 -49.57
CA GLU A 116 -15.33 -3.63 -48.76
C GLU A 116 -14.39 -2.92 -47.78
N ASN A 117 -13.69 -1.88 -48.23
CA ASN A 117 -12.81 -1.07 -47.36
C ASN A 117 -13.59 -0.35 -46.26
N LYS A 118 -14.82 0.10 -46.53
CA LYS A 118 -15.68 0.74 -45.53
C LYS A 118 -16.04 -0.26 -44.42
N ASN A 119 -16.34 -1.50 -44.77
CA ASN A 119 -16.62 -2.58 -43.81
C ASN A 119 -15.39 -2.95 -42.99
N ILE A 120 -14.22 -3.09 -43.62
CA ILE A 120 -12.95 -3.35 -42.91
C ILE A 120 -12.62 -2.21 -41.93
N ARG A 121 -12.83 -0.95 -42.32
CA ARG A 121 -12.62 0.22 -41.44
C ARG A 121 -13.58 0.22 -40.25
N LYS A 122 -14.83 -0.22 -40.42
CA LYS A 122 -15.79 -0.40 -39.31
C LYS A 122 -15.29 -1.46 -38.33
N GLN A 123 -14.86 -2.63 -38.83
CA GLN A 123 -14.30 -3.70 -37.98
C GLN A 123 -13.06 -3.24 -37.20
N ILE A 124 -12.14 -2.52 -37.85
CA ILE A 124 -10.97 -1.92 -37.18
C ILE A 124 -11.40 -1.00 -36.03
N LYS A 125 -12.40 -0.14 -36.27
CA LYS A 125 -12.93 0.78 -35.24
C LYS A 125 -13.58 0.03 -34.08
N GLU A 126 -14.35 -1.01 -34.36
CA GLU A 126 -15.02 -1.83 -33.35
C GLU A 126 -14.01 -2.58 -32.48
N LYS A 127 -13.07 -3.31 -33.10
CA LYS A 127 -11.98 -3.97 -32.38
C LYS A 127 -11.15 -3.00 -31.52
N SER A 128 -10.86 -1.81 -32.03
CA SER A 128 -10.15 -0.77 -31.27
C SER A 128 -10.98 -0.20 -30.11
N LYS A 129 -12.32 -0.19 -30.20
CA LYS A 129 -13.20 0.19 -29.09
C LYS A 129 -13.25 -0.91 -28.03
N GLU A 130 -13.39 -2.16 -28.45
CA GLU A 130 -13.41 -3.33 -27.56
C GLU A 130 -12.10 -3.45 -26.79
N PHE A 131 -10.97 -3.33 -27.48
CA PHE A 131 -9.64 -3.33 -26.85
C PHE A 131 -9.49 -2.22 -25.79
N ARG A 132 -9.96 -1.01 -26.08
CA ARG A 132 -9.93 0.09 -25.09
C ARG A 132 -10.79 -0.21 -23.87
N LYS A 133 -11.96 -0.84 -24.06
CA LYS A 133 -12.84 -1.24 -22.95
C LYS A 133 -12.20 -2.34 -22.10
N SER A 134 -11.64 -3.37 -22.73
CA SER A 134 -10.97 -4.47 -22.00
C SER A 134 -9.75 -3.97 -21.22
N MET A 135 -8.90 -3.13 -21.83
CA MET A 135 -7.76 -2.53 -21.12
C MET A 135 -8.18 -1.61 -19.98
N LYS A 136 -9.29 -0.87 -20.13
CA LYS A 136 -9.83 -0.05 -19.04
C LYS A 136 -10.31 -0.94 -17.88
N GLN A 137 -11.02 -2.02 -18.19
CA GLN A 137 -11.50 -2.97 -17.18
C GLN A 137 -10.35 -3.61 -16.41
N LEU A 138 -9.37 -4.15 -17.14
CA LEU A 138 -8.19 -4.81 -16.58
C LEU A 138 -7.44 -3.88 -15.61
N ARG A 139 -7.17 -2.63 -16.02
CA ARG A 139 -6.48 -1.66 -15.17
C ARG A 139 -7.28 -1.27 -13.92
N HIS A 140 -8.59 -1.04 -14.06
CA HIS A 140 -9.38 -0.50 -12.96
C HIS A 140 -9.88 -1.54 -11.99
N LYS A 141 -10.40 -2.67 -12.46
CA LYS A 141 -10.97 -3.69 -11.58
C LYS A 141 -9.91 -4.68 -11.15
N ASP A 142 -9.18 -5.26 -12.09
CA ASP A 142 -8.35 -6.42 -11.75
C ASP A 142 -7.02 -6.00 -11.13
N GLN A 143 -6.38 -4.97 -11.69
CA GLN A 143 -5.06 -4.54 -11.24
C GLN A 143 -5.12 -3.64 -10.00
N ARG A 144 -5.96 -2.60 -10.05
CA ARG A 144 -6.04 -1.62 -8.97
C ARG A 144 -6.72 -2.20 -7.73
N ASP A 145 -7.82 -2.94 -7.87
CA ASP A 145 -8.51 -3.47 -6.69
C ASP A 145 -7.70 -4.60 -6.04
N SER A 146 -6.99 -5.43 -6.82
CA SER A 146 -6.09 -6.45 -6.27
C SER A 146 -4.96 -5.84 -5.44
N ILE A 147 -4.29 -4.80 -5.93
CA ILE A 147 -3.22 -4.14 -5.14
C ILE A 147 -3.82 -3.42 -3.93
N ARG A 148 -5.01 -2.83 -4.08
CA ARG A 148 -5.69 -2.12 -3.00
C ARG A 148 -6.12 -3.07 -1.88
N SER A 149 -6.64 -4.25 -2.20
CA SER A 149 -7.01 -5.27 -1.21
C SER A 149 -5.77 -5.77 -0.46
N MET A 150 -4.70 -6.09 -1.18
CA MET A 150 -3.41 -6.48 -0.58
C MET A 150 -2.90 -5.42 0.41
N LYS A 151 -2.95 -4.13 0.04
CA LYS A 151 -2.57 -3.04 0.93
C LYS A 151 -3.47 -2.98 2.16
N LYS A 152 -4.78 -3.10 1.99
CA LYS A 152 -5.75 -3.05 3.09
C LYS A 152 -5.52 -4.17 4.09
N GLU A 153 -5.34 -5.40 3.62
CA GLU A 153 -5.05 -6.57 4.45
C GLU A 153 -3.76 -6.38 5.25
N PHE A 154 -2.69 -5.96 4.57
CA PHE A 154 -1.41 -5.66 5.22
C PHE A 154 -1.55 -4.59 6.31
N PHE A 155 -2.29 -3.50 6.05
CA PHE A 155 -2.48 -2.45 7.04
C PHE A 155 -3.27 -2.91 8.27
N GLU A 156 -4.27 -3.78 8.10
CA GLU A 156 -5.02 -4.34 9.23
C GLU A 156 -4.17 -5.33 10.03
N GLU A 157 -3.39 -6.20 9.39
CA GLU A 157 -2.42 -7.07 10.06
C GLU A 157 -1.44 -6.27 10.92
N MET A 158 -0.81 -5.26 10.32
CA MET A 158 0.13 -4.37 11.02
C MET A 158 -0.53 -3.59 12.17
N LYS A 159 -1.82 -3.25 12.04
CA LYS A 159 -2.58 -2.60 13.11
C LYS A 159 -2.84 -3.55 14.28
N VAL A 160 -3.14 -4.81 14.02
CA VAL A 160 -3.31 -5.84 15.05
C VAL A 160 -1.98 -6.07 15.79
N GLU A 161 -0.87 -6.19 15.07
CA GLU A 161 0.46 -6.40 15.67
C GLU A 161 0.88 -5.22 16.55
N ARG A 162 0.62 -3.99 16.12
CA ARG A 162 0.84 -2.79 16.93
C ARG A 162 0.00 -2.79 18.22
N LYS A 163 -1.25 -3.26 18.17
CA LYS A 163 -2.09 -3.38 19.36
C LYS A 163 -1.51 -4.41 20.33
N LYS A 164 -1.13 -5.59 19.83
CA LYS A 164 -0.47 -6.64 20.63
C LYS A 164 0.82 -6.12 21.29
N PHE A 165 1.64 -5.37 20.56
CA PHE A 165 2.85 -4.77 21.13
C PHE A 165 2.53 -3.75 22.23
N LYS A 166 1.52 -2.89 22.04
CA LYS A 166 1.06 -1.94 23.07
C LYS A 166 0.53 -2.63 24.32
N GLU A 167 -0.21 -3.73 24.17
CA GLU A 167 -0.68 -4.54 25.29
C GLU A 167 0.48 -5.18 26.04
N LYS A 168 1.51 -5.65 25.30
CA LYS A 168 2.73 -6.18 25.89
C LYS A 168 3.46 -5.11 26.72
N ILE A 169 3.64 -3.88 26.20
CA ILE A 169 4.20 -2.75 26.96
C ILE A 169 3.43 -2.53 28.27
N LYS A 170 2.09 -2.46 28.20
CA LYS A 170 1.24 -2.26 29.39
C LYS A 170 1.38 -3.38 30.43
N SER A 171 1.73 -4.60 30.02
CA SER A 171 1.96 -5.70 30.95
C SER A 171 3.22 -5.52 31.82
N TYR A 172 4.21 -4.77 31.32
CA TYR A 172 5.40 -4.42 32.10
C TYR A 172 5.10 -3.34 33.15
N SER A 173 4.25 -2.36 32.85
CA SER A 173 3.89 -1.30 33.81
C SER A 173 2.94 -1.77 34.93
N LYS A 174 2.18 -2.86 34.72
CA LYS A 174 1.32 -3.47 35.74
C LYS A 174 2.04 -4.42 36.70
N LYS A 175 3.27 -4.84 36.38
CA LYS A 175 4.07 -5.77 37.20
C LYS A 175 5.07 -5.07 38.13
N SER A 176 5.24 -3.75 38.01
CA SER A 176 6.08 -2.94 38.92
C SER A 176 5.28 -2.33 40.05
#